data_AF-A0A7S2J800-F1
#
_entry.id   AF-A0A7S2J800-F1
#
_cell.length_a   1.000
_cell.length_b   1.000
_cell.length_c   1.000
_cell.angle_alpha   90.00
_cell.angle_beta   90.00
_cell.angle_gamma   90.00
#
_symmetry.space_group_name_H-M   'P 1'
#
loop_
_entity.id
_entity.type
_entity.pdbx_description
1 polymer ?
#
loop_
_entity_poly.entity_id
_entity_poly.type
_entity_poly.pdbx_seq_one_letter_code
_entity_poly.pdbx_strand_id
1 'polypeptide(L)'
;VKWWGEQGCRMIDMTCELHDECAAGSQFVTHFTGRILGRLGARSTPINTKGFESLLQLVDTTCKDSFDLFYALFKFNPNSAQQLQAFEDAMAEVSQDLRKESSKGS
;
A
#
# COMPACT_ATOMS: atom_id res chain seq x y z
N VAL A 1 1.59 20.65 -20.47
CA VAL A 1 2.00 19.28 -20.89
C VAL A 1 3.45 19.22 -21.40
N LYS A 2 3.94 20.19 -22.20
CA LYS A 2 5.29 20.13 -22.81
C LYS A 2 6.47 19.93 -21.85
N TRP A 3 6.56 20.70 -20.76
CA TRP A 3 7.76 20.68 -19.91
C TRP A 3 8.04 19.31 -19.27
N TRP A 4 7.02 18.65 -18.70
CA TRP A 4 7.17 17.32 -18.10
C TRP A 4 7.59 16.25 -19.11
N GLY A 5 7.05 16.32 -20.33
CA GLY A 5 7.47 15.44 -21.42
C GLY A 5 8.94 15.67 -21.82
N GLU A 6 9.40 16.92 -21.81
CA GLU A 6 10.80 17.27 -22.07
C GLU A 6 11.76 16.80 -20.96
N GLN A 7 11.26 16.63 -19.72
CA GLN A 7 12.03 16.02 -18.62
C GLN A 7 12.04 14.48 -18.67
N GLY A 8 11.43 13.87 -19.70
CA GLY A 8 11.35 12.41 -19.84
C GLY A 8 10.20 11.75 -19.06
N CYS A 9 9.28 12.53 -18.48
CA CYS A 9 8.08 11.96 -17.88
C CYS A 9 7.15 11.41 -18.98
N ARG A 10 6.59 10.23 -18.73
CA ARG A 10 5.53 9.68 -19.57
C ARG A 10 4.22 10.40 -19.26
N MET A 11 3.72 11.18 -20.22
CA MET A 11 2.42 11.83 -20.11
C MET A 11 1.30 10.82 -20.39
N ILE A 12 0.35 10.70 -19.46
CA ILE A 12 -0.80 9.81 -19.58
C ILE A 12 -2.06 10.66 -19.37
N ASP A 13 -2.85 10.81 -20.42
CA ASP A 13 -4.14 11.51 -20.35
C ASP A 13 -5.20 10.56 -19.78
N MET A 14 -5.91 11.00 -18.73
CA MET A 14 -6.99 10.27 -18.08
C MET A 14 -7.93 11.24 -17.38
N THR A 15 -9.15 10.79 -17.05
CA THR A 15 -10.09 11.58 -16.26
C THR A 15 -9.72 11.54 -14.78
N CYS A 16 -10.22 12.49 -13.99
CA CYS A 16 -10.00 12.51 -12.54
C CYS A 16 -10.55 11.26 -11.86
N GLU A 17 -11.70 10.76 -12.34
CA GLU A 17 -12.34 9.57 -11.79
C GLU A 17 -11.49 8.31 -12.01
N LEU A 18 -10.98 8.14 -13.23
CA LEU A 18 -10.10 7.01 -13.55
C LEU A 18 -8.77 7.10 -12.79
N HIS A 19 -8.22 8.32 -12.66
CA HIS A 19 -7.04 8.55 -11.83
C HIS A 19 -7.28 8.12 -10.39
N ASP A 20 -8.37 8.55 -9.76
CA ASP A 20 -8.67 8.27 -8.37
C ASP A 20 -8.95 6.79 -8.12
N GLU A 21 -9.67 6.11 -9.02
CA GLU A 21 -9.85 4.66 -8.97
C GLU A 21 -8.49 3.94 -8.99
N CYS A 22 -7.62 4.30 -9.95
CA CYS A 22 -6.29 3.73 -10.08
C CYS A 22 -5.41 4.03 -8.85
N ALA A 23 -5.42 5.27 -8.36
CA ALA A 23 -4.63 5.71 -7.21
C ALA A 23 -5.08 5.03 -5.91
N ALA A 24 -6.39 4.79 -5.73
CA ALA A 24 -6.89 4.02 -4.60
C ALA A 24 -6.37 2.58 -4.63
N GLY A 25 -6.46 1.90 -5.78
CA GLY A 25 -6.00 0.51 -5.91
C GLY A 25 -4.48 0.32 -5.90
N SER A 26 -3.70 1.39 -6.07
CA SER A 26 -2.24 1.33 -6.14
C SER A 26 -1.56 2.17 -5.06
N GLN A 27 -1.59 3.50 -5.17
CA GLN A 27 -0.91 4.41 -4.26
C GLN A 27 -1.42 4.28 -2.82
N PHE A 28 -2.75 4.29 -2.62
CA PHE A 28 -3.30 4.15 -1.27
C PHE A 28 -2.94 2.80 -0.64
N VAL A 29 -3.10 1.69 -1.37
CA VAL A 29 -2.70 0.34 -0.91
C VAL A 29 -1.21 0.27 -0.56
N THR A 30 -0.37 0.89 -1.38
CA THR A 30 1.10 0.97 -1.18
C THR A 30 1.43 1.70 0.12
N HIS A 31 0.86 2.90 0.35
CA HIS A 31 1.06 3.65 1.58
C HIS A 31 0.48 2.95 2.81
N PHE A 32 -0.70 2.35 2.67
CA PHE A 32 -1.34 1.65 3.77
C PHE A 32 -0.51 0.45 4.22
N THR A 33 -0.04 -0.37 3.28
CA THR A 33 0.84 -1.51 3.53
C THR A 33 2.14 -1.07 4.20
N GLY A 34 2.81 -0.05 3.66
CA GLY A 34 4.06 0.46 4.25
C GLY A 34 3.89 1.02 5.67
N ARG A 35 2.77 1.71 5.95
CA ARG A 35 2.46 2.20 7.30
C ARG A 35 2.12 1.08 8.28
N ILE A 36 1.41 0.02 7.84
CA ILE A 36 1.19 -1.18 8.66
C ILE A 36 2.52 -1.83 9.02
N LEU A 37 3.41 -2.03 8.05
CA LEU A 37 4.74 -2.61 8.28
C LEU A 37 5.60 -1.74 9.20
N GLY A 38 5.51 -0.42 9.07
CA GLY A 38 6.12 0.54 10.00
C GLY A 38 5.58 0.38 11.42
N ARG A 39 4.26 0.24 11.60
CA ARG A 39 3.63 0.00 12.91
C ARG A 39 3.93 -1.38 13.48
N LEU A 40 4.07 -2.41 12.65
CA LEU A 40 4.54 -3.74 13.03
C LEU A 40 5.98 -3.69 13.57
N GLY A 41 6.74 -2.64 13.22
CA GLY A 41 8.13 -2.50 13.61
C GLY A 41 9.06 -3.34 12.74
N ALA A 42 8.73 -3.53 11.46
CA ALA A 42 9.57 -4.27 10.52
C ALA A 42 10.97 -3.66 10.45
N ARG A 43 12.00 -4.50 10.64
CA ARG A 43 13.42 -4.10 10.65
C ARG A 43 14.25 -5.13 9.91
N SER A 44 15.38 -4.68 9.38
CA SER A 44 16.35 -5.56 8.75
C SER A 44 16.82 -6.66 9.71
N THR A 45 17.05 -7.85 9.16
CA THR A 45 17.55 -9.03 9.86
C THR A 45 18.80 -9.57 9.16
N PRO A 46 19.60 -10.45 9.81
CA PRO A 46 20.74 -11.09 9.18
C PRO A 46 20.41 -12.01 7.99
N ILE A 47 19.13 -12.37 7.80
CA ILE A 47 18.68 -13.36 6.81
C ILE A 47 17.56 -12.81 5.91
N ASN A 48 17.61 -11.53 5.56
CA ASN A 48 16.61 -10.93 4.69
C ASN A 48 16.52 -11.64 3.35
N THR A 49 15.29 -11.91 2.91
CA THR A 49 15.02 -12.25 1.51
C THR A 49 14.96 -10.96 0.68
N LYS A 50 15.14 -11.07 -0.63
CA LYS A 50 14.98 -9.91 -1.54
C LYS A 50 13.59 -9.28 -1.47
N GLY A 51 12.55 -10.11 -1.29
CA GLY A 51 11.19 -9.61 -1.08
C GLY A 51 11.08 -8.77 0.19
N PHE A 52 11.69 -9.21 1.29
CA PHE A 52 11.66 -8.47 2.54
C PHE A 52 12.48 -7.17 2.47
N GLU A 53 13.62 -7.16 1.75
CA GLU A 53 14.36 -5.91 1.47
C GLU A 53 13.47 -4.87 0.77
N SER A 54 12.66 -5.28 -0.22
CA SER A 54 11.70 -4.39 -0.89
C SER A 54 10.61 -3.87 0.05
N LEU A 55 10.12 -4.70 0.99
CA LEU A 55 9.16 -4.26 2.00
C LEU A 55 9.77 -3.22 2.96
N LEU A 56 11.04 -3.37 3.33
CA LEU A 56 11.73 -2.36 4.14
C LEU A 56 11.91 -1.05 3.38
N GLN A 57 12.23 -1.10 2.09
CA GLN A 57 12.27 0.10 1.23
C GLN A 57 10.90 0.76 1.09
N LEU A 58 9.84 -0.04 1.02
CA LEU A 58 8.47 0.46 1.00
C LEU A 58 8.13 1.23 2.29
N VAL A 59 8.51 0.70 3.46
CA VAL A 59 8.36 1.41 4.74
C VAL A 59 9.12 2.74 4.72
N ASP A 60 10.38 2.75 4.28
CA ASP A 60 11.20 3.96 4.21
C ASP A 60 10.60 5.02 3.28
N THR A 61 10.02 4.60 2.15
CA THR A 61 9.43 5.54 1.18
C THR A 61 8.09 6.09 1.65
N THR A 62 7.25 5.26 2.27
CA THR A 62 5.88 5.63 2.63
C THR A 62 5.74 6.31 3.99
N CYS A 63 6.68 6.07 4.90
CA CYS A 63 6.67 6.68 6.24
C CYS A 63 7.36 8.05 6.29
N LYS A 64 8.05 8.48 5.22
CA LYS A 64 8.59 9.84 5.09
C LYS A 64 7.49 10.90 4.96
N ASP A 65 6.36 10.51 4.39
CA ASP A 65 5.21 11.39 4.25
C ASP A 65 4.49 11.58 5.59
N SER A 66 4.00 12.80 5.82
CA SER A 66 3.19 13.09 7.00
C SER A 66 1.93 12.22 7.02
N PHE A 67 1.45 11.92 8.22
CA PHE A 67 0.18 11.20 8.35
C PHE A 67 -0.98 11.99 7.71
N ASP A 68 -0.95 13.32 7.78
CA ASP A 68 -1.97 14.19 7.16
C ASP A 68 -2.03 14.01 5.64
N LEU A 69 -0.87 13.90 4.97
CA LEU A 69 -0.84 13.65 3.53
C LEU A 69 -1.46 12.29 3.19
N PHE A 70 -1.12 11.25 3.95
CA PHE A 70 -1.74 9.94 3.76
C PHE A 70 -3.25 9.96 4.05
N TYR A 71 -3.67 10.63 5.12
CA TYR A 71 -5.07 10.77 5.47
C TYR A 71 -5.87 11.50 4.39
N ALA A 72 -5.26 12.48 3.71
CA ALA A 72 -5.89 13.15 2.57
C ALA A 72 -6.18 12.18 1.41
N LEU A 73 -5.27 11.24 1.10
CA LEU A 73 -5.48 10.21 0.06
C LEU A 73 -6.70 9.31 0.36
N PHE A 74 -6.99 9.10 1.65
CA PHE A 74 -8.17 8.38 2.08
C PHE A 74 -9.43 9.26 2.05
N LYS A 75 -9.34 10.44 2.67
CA LYS A 75 -10.49 11.31 2.91
C LYS A 75 -11.13 11.84 1.63
N PHE A 76 -10.32 12.15 0.62
CA PHE A 76 -10.79 12.81 -0.60
C PHE A 76 -11.02 11.84 -1.77
N ASN A 77 -10.71 10.55 -1.61
CA ASN A 77 -10.94 9.54 -2.62
C ASN A 77 -11.84 8.43 -2.06
N PRO A 78 -13.13 8.38 -2.43
CA PRO A 78 -14.07 7.38 -1.88
C PRO A 78 -13.68 5.93 -2.21
N ASN A 79 -12.93 5.71 -3.29
CA ASN A 79 -12.43 4.37 -3.64
C ASN A 79 -11.39 3.87 -2.62
N SER A 80 -10.65 4.77 -1.95
CA SER A 80 -9.71 4.39 -0.90
C SER A 80 -10.39 3.73 0.31
N ALA A 81 -11.63 4.11 0.62
CA ALA A 81 -12.41 3.47 1.69
C ALA A 81 -12.78 2.03 1.35
N GLN A 82 -13.13 1.76 0.08
CA GLN A 82 -13.40 0.40 -0.39
C GLN A 82 -12.12 -0.45 -0.35
N GLN A 83 -10.98 0.12 -0.75
CA GLN A 83 -9.69 -0.55 -0.69
C GLN A 83 -9.24 -0.86 0.73
N LEU A 84 -9.51 0.05 1.69
CA LEU A 84 -9.26 -0.22 3.12
C LEU A 84 -10.04 -1.45 3.59
N GLN A 85 -11.35 -1.49 3.35
CA GLN A 85 -12.19 -2.62 3.76
C GLN A 85 -11.74 -3.92 3.10
N ALA A 86 -11.50 -3.91 1.79
CA ALA A 86 -11.05 -5.09 1.06
C ALA A 86 -9.70 -5.63 1.58
N PHE A 87 -8.79 -4.74 1.98
CA PHE A 87 -7.51 -5.13 2.58
C PHE A 87 -7.68 -5.76 3.96
N GLU A 88 -8.55 -5.20 4.80
CA GLU A 88 -8.87 -5.76 6.13
C GLU A 88 -9.51 -7.15 6.01
N ASP A 89 -10.46 -7.32 5.08
CA ASP A 89 -11.12 -8.59 4.81
C ASP A 89 -10.12 -9.64 4.32
N ALA A 90 -9.28 -9.30 3.33
CA ALA A 90 -8.24 -10.20 2.82
C ALA A 90 -7.24 -10.62 3.91
N MET A 91 -6.84 -9.69 4.80
CA MET A 91 -5.96 -10.01 5.92
C MET A 91 -6.65 -10.96 6.92
N ALA A 92 -7.94 -10.75 7.19
CA ALA A 92 -8.71 -11.60 8.07
C ALA A 92 -8.87 -13.03 7.50
N GLU A 93 -9.18 -13.14 6.20
CA GLU A 93 -9.31 -14.43 5.49
C GLU A 93 -8.01 -15.24 5.54
N VAL A 94 -6.89 -14.64 5.15
CA VAL A 94 -5.56 -15.30 5.20
C VAL A 94 -5.22 -15.73 6.64
N SER A 95 -5.50 -14.87 7.62
CA SER A 95 -5.28 -15.20 9.04
C SER A 95 -6.17 -16.35 9.51
N GLN A 96 -7.42 -16.41 9.04
CA GLN A 96 -8.35 -17.46 9.38
C GLN A 96 -7.89 -18.81 8.81
N ASP A 97 -7.42 -18.83 7.57
CA ASP A 97 -6.96 -20.05 6.92
C ASP A 97 -5.73 -20.63 7.62
N LEU A 98 -4.76 -19.80 8.02
CA LEU A 98 -3.61 -20.23 8.82
C LEU A 98 -4.04 -20.86 10.17
N ARG A 99 -5.04 -20.28 10.83
CA ARG A 99 -5.57 -20.80 12.11
C ARG A 99 -6.33 -22.12 11.93
N LYS A 100 -7.13 -22.24 10.86
CA LYS A 100 -7.83 -23.49 10.52
C LYS A 100 -6.84 -24.62 10.28
N GLU A 101 -5.80 -24.40 9.48
CA GLU A 101 -4.78 -25.44 9.23
C GLU A 101 -4.05 -25.84 10.51
N SER A 102 -3.73 -24.87 11.38
CA SER A 102 -3.10 -25.16 12.68
C SER A 102 -3.99 -26.01 13.60
N SER A 103 -5.31 -25.87 13.52
CA SER A 103 -6.28 -26.64 14.32
C SER A 103 -6.55 -28.07 13.82
N LYS A 104 -6.18 -28.39 12.56
CA LYS A 104 -6.34 -29.75 11.99
C LYS A 104 -5.20 -30.69 12.38
N GLY A 105 -4.07 -30.16 12.81
CA GLY A 105 -2.87 -30.91 13.19
C GLY A 105 -2.71 -31.17 14.69
N SER A 106 -3.68 -30.75 15.51
CA SER A 106 -3.75 -31.03 16.95
C SER A 106 -4.88 -32.00 17.26
#